data_AF-A0A1L9UMC1-F1
#
_entry.id   AF-A0A1L9UMC1-F1
#
_cell.length_a   1.000
_cell.length_b   1.000
_cell.length_c   1.000
_cell.angle_alpha   90.00
_cell.angle_beta   90.00
_cell.angle_gamma   90.00
#
_symmetry.space_group_name_H-M   'P 1'
#
loop_
_entity.id
_entity.type
_entity.pdbx_description
1 polymer ?
#
loop_
_entity_poly.entity_id
_entity_poly.type
_entity_poly.pdbx_seq_one_letter_code
_entity_poly.pdbx_strand_id
1 'polypeptide(L)'
;MSGKEEDMKNYRMGIRYTWEFFEGIRLTKFIYNRRGGASGNKLKMTLGLPCGAVLNCCDNSGARNLYIISVKGIGARLNRLPAAGVGDMVMATVKKGKPELRKKVMPAVVVRQSKPWRRPDGIYLYFEDNAGVIVNAKGEMKGSAITGPVGKEAAELWPRIASNSGVVM
;
A
#
# COMPACT_ATOMS: atom_id res chain seq x y z
N MET A 1 5.82 46.52 -8.04
CA MET A 1 4.69 45.70 -8.54
C MET A 1 5.12 44.29 -9.02
N SER A 2 6.37 43.85 -8.84
CA SER A 2 6.88 42.59 -9.42
C SER A 2 6.66 41.31 -8.58
N GLY A 3 6.64 41.40 -7.24
CA GLY A 3 6.66 40.20 -6.38
C GLY A 3 5.37 39.35 -6.35
N LYS A 4 4.20 39.99 -6.41
CA LYS A 4 2.90 39.25 -6.35
C LYS A 4 2.61 38.42 -7.60
N GLU A 5 3.22 38.79 -8.73
CA GLU A 5 3.02 38.13 -10.01
C GLU A 5 3.94 36.91 -10.18
N GLU A 6 5.14 36.95 -9.58
CA GLU A 6 6.03 35.78 -9.44
C GLU A 6 5.46 34.73 -8.49
N ASP A 7 4.85 35.15 -7.37
CA ASP A 7 4.20 34.22 -6.43
C ASP A 7 3.01 33.48 -7.07
N MET A 8 2.17 34.19 -7.85
CA MET A 8 1.10 33.55 -8.61
C MET A 8 1.62 32.62 -9.71
N LYS A 9 2.75 32.96 -10.36
CA LYS A 9 3.40 32.10 -11.36
C LYS A 9 3.98 30.84 -10.71
N ASN A 10 4.58 30.95 -9.52
CA ASN A 10 5.08 29.82 -8.75
C ASN A 10 3.94 28.94 -8.21
N TYR A 11 2.82 29.52 -7.80
CA TYR A 11 1.63 28.77 -7.40
C TYR A 11 0.99 28.05 -8.60
N ARG A 12 0.88 28.72 -9.75
CA ARG A 12 0.38 28.11 -11.00
C ARG A 12 1.33 27.06 -11.57
N MET A 13 2.65 27.26 -11.45
CA MET A 13 3.65 26.23 -11.78
C MET A 13 3.56 25.05 -10.82
N GLY A 14 3.51 25.29 -9.50
CA GLY A 14 3.38 24.24 -8.49
C GLY A 14 2.12 23.40 -8.69
N ILE A 15 1.00 24.05 -9.02
CA ILE A 15 -0.25 23.37 -9.40
C ILE A 15 -0.06 22.60 -10.71
N ARG A 16 0.51 23.19 -11.76
CA ARG A 16 0.81 22.48 -13.03
C ARG A 16 1.71 21.26 -12.83
N TYR A 17 2.76 21.33 -12.02
CA TYR A 17 3.62 20.17 -11.73
C TYR A 17 2.88 19.08 -10.93
N THR A 18 1.99 19.45 -10.00
CA THR A 18 1.13 18.46 -9.33
C THR A 18 0.11 17.83 -10.28
N TRP A 19 -0.39 18.57 -11.27
CA TRP A 19 -1.36 18.07 -12.26
C TRP A 19 -0.70 17.26 -13.38
N GLU A 20 0.46 17.65 -13.90
CA GLU A 20 1.23 16.87 -14.88
C GLU A 20 1.74 15.55 -14.29
N PHE A 21 2.05 15.51 -12.99
CA PHE A 21 2.35 14.26 -12.27
C PHE A 21 1.11 13.34 -12.16
N PHE A 22 -0.10 13.88 -12.20
CA PHE A 22 -1.35 13.13 -12.22
C PHE A 22 -1.81 12.74 -13.64
N GLU A 23 -1.54 13.58 -14.65
CA GLU A 23 -1.89 13.36 -16.06
C GLU A 23 -0.96 12.34 -16.75
N GLY A 24 0.33 12.34 -16.40
CA GLY A 24 1.33 11.45 -17.00
C GLY A 24 1.30 10.00 -16.49
N ILE A 25 0.57 9.73 -15.41
CA ILE A 25 0.37 8.38 -14.90
C ILE A 25 -1.02 7.93 -15.37
N ARG A 26 -1.09 6.78 -16.06
CA ARG A 26 -2.33 5.99 -16.24
C ARG A 26 -2.90 5.50 -14.87
N LEU A 27 -3.13 6.40 -13.92
CA LEU A 27 -3.60 6.16 -12.56
C LEU A 27 -5.03 5.61 -12.58
N THR A 28 -5.87 6.11 -13.47
CA THR A 28 -7.28 5.69 -13.60
C THR A 28 -7.42 4.20 -13.93
N LYS A 29 -6.52 3.64 -14.75
CA LYS A 29 -6.55 2.21 -15.12
C LYS A 29 -6.02 1.30 -14.01
N PHE A 30 -5.16 1.79 -13.13
CA PHE A 30 -4.62 1.02 -12.01
C PHE A 30 -5.57 0.96 -10.82
N ILE A 31 -6.29 2.05 -10.54
CA ILE A 31 -7.19 2.18 -9.39
C ILE A 31 -8.42 1.25 -9.54
N TYR A 32 -8.91 1.06 -10.76
CA TYR A 32 -10.15 0.31 -11.04
C TYR A 32 -9.94 -1.15 -11.51
N ASN A 33 -8.70 -1.58 -11.76
CA ASN A 33 -8.47 -2.92 -12.28
C ASN A 33 -8.59 -3.96 -11.15
N ARG A 34 -9.75 -4.62 -11.06
CA ARG A 34 -9.99 -5.78 -10.18
C ARG A 34 -9.06 -6.97 -10.48
N ARG A 35 -8.36 -7.00 -11.63
CA ARG A 35 -7.41 -8.05 -12.03
C ARG A 35 -5.97 -7.73 -11.60
N GLY A 36 -5.76 -7.38 -10.33
CA GLY A 36 -4.42 -7.62 -9.73
C GLY A 36 -4.30 -9.12 -9.44
N GLY A 37 -3.12 -9.71 -9.44
CA GLY A 37 -2.92 -11.16 -9.25
C GLY A 37 -3.25 -11.68 -7.84
N ALA A 38 -4.21 -11.08 -7.16
CA ALA A 38 -4.84 -11.63 -5.98
C ALA A 38 -5.71 -12.82 -6.40
N SER A 39 -5.52 -13.96 -5.76
CA SER A 39 -6.38 -15.14 -5.89
C SER A 39 -7.58 -15.00 -4.97
N GLY A 40 -8.79 -14.92 -5.52
CA GLY A 40 -10.04 -15.03 -4.77
C GLY A 40 -10.58 -13.72 -4.19
N ASN A 41 -11.58 -13.86 -3.31
CA ASN A 41 -12.30 -12.74 -2.69
C ASN A 41 -11.83 -12.55 -1.25
N LYS A 42 -11.43 -11.33 -0.90
CA LYS A 42 -11.06 -10.97 0.46
C LYS A 42 -12.28 -10.95 1.38
N LEU A 43 -12.16 -11.59 2.55
CA LEU A 43 -13.16 -11.49 3.62
C LEU A 43 -13.21 -10.07 4.20
N LYS A 44 -14.42 -9.62 4.55
CA LYS A 44 -14.62 -8.31 5.17
C LYS A 44 -13.99 -8.30 6.57
N MET A 45 -13.05 -7.39 6.80
CA MET A 45 -12.33 -7.24 8.07
C MET A 45 -12.21 -5.77 8.47
N THR A 46 -11.78 -5.53 9.71
CA THR A 46 -11.49 -4.19 10.21
C THR A 46 -10.32 -3.58 9.45
N LEU A 47 -10.53 -2.39 8.87
CA LEU A 47 -9.48 -1.63 8.18
C LEU A 47 -8.73 -0.77 9.20
N GLY A 48 -7.46 -1.10 9.47
CA GLY A 48 -6.63 -0.44 10.48
C GLY A 48 -5.68 0.60 9.92
N LEU A 49 -5.52 0.68 8.60
CA LEU A 49 -4.48 1.47 7.95
C LEU A 49 -5.08 2.50 6.97
N PRO A 50 -5.42 3.72 7.42
CA PRO A 50 -5.88 4.77 6.53
C PRO A 50 -4.75 5.28 5.60
N CYS A 51 -5.11 5.96 4.52
CA CYS A 51 -4.17 6.79 3.76
C CYS A 51 -3.36 7.70 4.70
N GLY A 52 -2.05 7.78 4.48
CA GLY A 52 -1.12 8.49 5.36
C GLY A 52 -0.49 7.64 6.45
N ALA A 53 -0.95 6.40 6.67
CA ALA A 53 -0.30 5.48 7.59
C ALA A 53 1.10 5.08 7.11
N VAL A 54 2.02 4.93 8.07
CA VAL A 54 3.36 4.39 7.85
C VAL A 54 3.39 2.95 8.35
N LEU A 55 3.87 2.05 7.52
CA LEU A 55 4.07 0.62 7.83
C LEU A 55 5.52 0.23 7.64
N ASN A 56 5.95 -0.78 8.38
CA ASN A 56 7.26 -1.39 8.23
C ASN A 56 7.30 -2.20 6.92
N CYS A 57 8.44 -2.19 6.25
CA CYS A 57 8.68 -3.10 5.15
C CYS A 57 9.27 -4.39 5.70
N CYS A 58 8.63 -5.52 5.40
CA CYS A 58 9.07 -6.84 5.86
C CYS A 58 9.77 -7.65 4.77
N ASP A 59 10.10 -7.04 3.62
CA ASP A 59 10.87 -7.68 2.56
C ASP A 59 12.34 -7.24 2.58
N ASN A 60 13.19 -8.03 1.92
CA ASN A 60 14.61 -7.73 1.77
C ASN A 60 14.92 -6.80 0.57
N SER A 61 13.94 -6.06 0.03
CA SER A 61 14.16 -5.17 -1.13
C SER A 61 15.05 -3.96 -0.81
N GLY A 62 15.18 -3.63 0.48
CA GLY A 62 15.96 -2.50 0.99
C GLY A 62 15.12 -1.26 1.33
N ALA A 63 13.79 -1.38 1.33
CA ALA A 63 12.90 -0.43 1.99
C ALA A 63 12.82 -0.74 3.50
N ARG A 64 12.69 0.28 4.34
CA ARG A 64 12.43 0.12 5.79
C ARG A 64 11.02 0.56 6.16
N ASN A 65 10.59 1.71 5.64
CA ASN A 65 9.28 2.29 5.95
C ASN A 65 8.54 2.61 4.66
N LEU A 66 7.30 2.15 4.59
CA LEU A 66 6.35 2.38 3.52
C LEU A 66 5.29 3.37 4.00
N TYR A 67 4.91 4.32 3.15
CA TYR A 67 3.88 5.32 3.42
C TYR A 67 2.73 5.15 2.44
N ILE A 68 1.52 4.88 2.96
CA ILE A 68 0.33 4.64 2.14
C ILE A 68 -0.15 5.95 1.53
N ILE A 69 -0.30 5.95 0.21
CA ILE A 69 -0.89 7.05 -0.56
C ILE A 69 -2.35 6.73 -0.88
N SER A 70 -2.62 5.53 -1.39
CA SER A 70 -3.96 5.12 -1.77
C SER A 70 -4.14 3.61 -1.62
N VAL A 71 -5.40 3.18 -1.54
CA VAL A 71 -5.77 1.76 -1.46
C VAL A 71 -6.48 1.37 -2.75
N LYS A 72 -6.11 0.23 -3.33
CA LYS A 72 -6.69 -0.24 -4.58
C LYS A 72 -8.08 -0.84 -4.35
N GLY A 73 -8.99 -0.67 -5.30
CA GLY A 73 -10.32 -1.28 -5.24
C GLY A 73 -11.31 -0.61 -4.26
N ILE A 74 -10.97 0.56 -3.73
CA ILE A 74 -11.88 1.36 -2.89
C ILE A 74 -12.59 2.41 -3.74
N GLY A 75 -13.91 2.49 -3.61
CA GLY A 75 -14.73 3.52 -4.26
C GLY A 75 -14.58 4.89 -3.60
N ALA A 76 -14.78 5.95 -4.39
CA ALA A 76 -14.75 7.32 -3.88
C ALA A 76 -15.97 7.61 -2.98
N ARG A 77 -15.74 8.25 -1.84
CA ARG A 77 -16.80 8.75 -0.95
C ARG A 77 -16.36 10.03 -0.27
N LEU A 78 -17.23 11.04 -0.28
CA LEU A 78 -16.98 12.33 0.35
C LEU A 78 -16.62 12.15 1.84
N ASN A 79 -15.56 12.85 2.28
CA ASN A 79 -15.03 12.86 3.65
C ASN A 79 -14.63 11.50 4.23
N ARG A 80 -14.46 10.47 3.39
CA ARG A 80 -13.94 9.16 3.82
C ARG A 80 -12.52 8.97 3.33
N LEU A 81 -11.60 8.80 4.26
CA LEU A 81 -10.25 8.36 3.94
C LEU A 81 -10.29 6.88 3.51
N PRO A 82 -9.71 6.52 2.35
CA PRO A 82 -9.50 5.12 2.00
C PRO A 82 -8.63 4.46 3.08
N ALA A 83 -8.97 3.23 3.44
CA ALA A 83 -8.25 2.48 4.46
C ALA A 83 -8.04 1.04 4.02
N ALA A 84 -6.93 0.46 4.43
CA ALA A 84 -6.53 -0.91 4.12
C ALA A 84 -6.52 -1.76 5.39
N GLY A 85 -6.62 -3.07 5.19
CA GLY A 85 -6.26 -4.08 6.17
C GLY A 85 -5.42 -5.17 5.53
N VAL A 86 -5.19 -6.24 6.29
CA VAL A 86 -4.41 -7.40 5.84
C VAL A 86 -4.91 -7.94 4.48
N GLY A 87 -3.98 -8.20 3.56
CA GLY A 87 -4.27 -8.69 2.21
C GLY A 87 -4.61 -7.63 1.17
N ASP A 88 -4.83 -6.36 1.55
CA ASP A 88 -5.11 -5.29 0.58
C ASP A 88 -3.84 -4.84 -0.15
N MET A 89 -4.00 -4.55 -1.45
CA MET A 89 -2.99 -3.87 -2.25
C MET A 89 -3.13 -2.35 -2.09
N VAL A 90 -2.04 -1.71 -1.72
CA VAL A 90 -1.92 -0.26 -1.52
C VAL A 90 -0.86 0.32 -2.45
N MET A 91 -1.01 1.58 -2.82
CA MET A 91 0.07 2.35 -3.45
C MET A 91 0.84 3.04 -2.35
N ALA A 92 2.14 2.78 -2.29
CA ALA A 92 3.01 3.27 -1.22
C ALA A 92 4.28 3.92 -1.77
N THR A 93 4.88 4.80 -0.97
CA THR A 93 6.22 5.34 -1.20
C THR A 93 7.16 4.92 -0.09
N VAL A 94 8.43 4.72 -0.42
CA VAL A 94 9.46 4.43 0.57
C VAL A 94 9.93 5.74 1.21
N LYS A 95 9.72 5.88 2.52
CA LYS A 95 10.19 7.05 3.29
C LYS A 95 11.64 6.88 3.73
N LYS A 96 11.97 5.69 4.25
CA LYS A 96 13.32 5.30 4.71
C LYS A 96 13.73 4.02 3.99
N GLY A 97 14.95 3.97 3.46
CA GLY A 97 15.47 2.83 2.68
C GLY A 97 16.50 3.27 1.64
N LYS A 98 16.86 2.35 0.73
CA LYS A 98 17.78 2.61 -0.38
C LYS A 98 17.34 3.84 -1.20
N PRO A 99 18.26 4.77 -1.57
CA PRO A 99 17.92 5.98 -2.33
C PRO A 99 17.16 5.71 -3.64
N GLU A 100 17.48 4.61 -4.32
CA GLU A 100 16.87 4.22 -5.60
C GLU A 100 15.37 3.91 -5.53
N LEU A 101 14.90 3.48 -4.35
CA LEU A 101 13.49 3.14 -4.09
C LEU A 101 12.71 4.32 -3.52
N ARG A 102 13.41 5.31 -2.96
CA ARG A 102 12.78 6.52 -2.42
C ARG A 102 12.22 7.36 -3.57
N LYS A 103 11.19 8.16 -3.27
CA LYS A 103 10.51 9.07 -4.22
C LYS A 103 9.78 8.37 -5.39
N LYS A 104 9.78 7.04 -5.46
CA LYS A 104 8.98 6.25 -6.40
C LYS A 104 7.72 5.74 -5.74
N VAL A 105 6.61 5.77 -6.47
CA VAL A 105 5.36 5.14 -6.05
C VAL A 105 5.39 3.69 -6.51
N MET A 106 5.19 2.76 -5.59
CA MET A 106 5.19 1.32 -5.86
C MET A 106 3.96 0.67 -5.20
N PRO A 107 3.38 -0.37 -5.81
CA PRO A 107 2.37 -1.15 -5.13
C PRO A 107 2.99 -1.98 -4.00
N ALA A 108 2.25 -2.13 -2.92
CA ALA A 108 2.61 -2.94 -1.77
C ALA A 108 1.38 -3.70 -1.27
N VAL A 109 1.57 -4.84 -0.62
CA VAL A 109 0.51 -5.61 0.04
C VAL A 109 0.71 -5.52 1.55
N VAL A 110 -0.38 -5.26 2.28
CA VAL A 110 -0.38 -5.29 3.74
C VAL A 110 -0.40 -6.74 4.21
N VAL A 111 0.57 -7.14 5.05
CA VAL A 111 0.69 -8.51 5.56
C VAL A 111 0.40 -8.63 7.06
N ARG A 112 0.60 -7.55 7.81
CA ARG A 112 0.35 -7.49 9.26
C ARG A 112 -0.33 -6.19 9.63
N GLN A 113 -1.20 -6.27 10.63
CA GLN A 113 -1.98 -5.15 11.15
C GLN A 113 -2.08 -5.24 12.67
N SER A 114 -1.83 -4.13 13.38
CA SER A 114 -1.93 -4.07 14.84
C SER A 114 -3.36 -3.89 15.35
N LYS A 115 -4.24 -3.31 14.54
CA LYS A 115 -5.66 -3.21 14.87
C LYS A 115 -6.32 -4.58 14.74
N PRO A 116 -6.97 -5.11 15.80
CA PRO A 116 -7.56 -6.44 15.77
C PRO A 116 -8.71 -6.57 14.77
N TRP A 117 -8.84 -7.75 14.18
CA TRP A 117 -9.99 -8.15 13.36
C TRP A 117 -10.50 -9.53 13.78
N ARG A 118 -11.77 -9.77 13.49
CA ARG A 118 -12.46 -11.01 13.81
C ARG A 118 -12.38 -11.99 12.65
N ARG A 119 -11.99 -13.23 12.93
CA ARG A 119 -12.04 -14.35 11.99
C ARG A 119 -13.41 -15.07 12.03
N PRO A 120 -13.75 -15.87 11.00
CA PRO A 120 -15.03 -16.57 10.93
C PRO A 120 -15.30 -17.53 12.10
N ASP A 121 -14.23 -18.08 12.68
CA ASP A 121 -14.26 -18.92 13.90
C ASP A 121 -14.59 -18.15 15.18
N GLY A 122 -14.66 -16.81 15.12
CA GLY A 122 -14.96 -15.93 16.25
C GLY A 122 -13.74 -15.40 17.00
N ILE A 123 -12.53 -15.85 16.66
CA ILE A 123 -11.30 -15.41 17.31
C ILE A 123 -10.91 -14.02 16.80
N TYR A 124 -10.41 -13.17 17.70
CA TYR A 124 -9.78 -11.91 17.35
C TYR A 124 -8.27 -12.10 17.21
N LEU A 125 -7.72 -11.69 16.07
CA LEU A 125 -6.28 -11.70 15.82
C LEU A 125 -5.76 -10.27 15.67
N TYR A 126 -4.54 -10.04 16.15
CA TYR A 126 -3.76 -8.82 15.91
C TYR A 126 -2.28 -9.15 15.89
N PHE A 127 -1.49 -8.31 15.22
CA PHE A 127 -0.03 -8.39 15.22
C PHE A 127 0.58 -7.29 16.09
N GLU A 128 1.85 -7.44 16.44
CA GLU A 128 2.61 -6.42 17.18
C GLU A 128 2.77 -5.13 16.36
N ASP A 129 3.08 -5.26 15.06
CA ASP A 129 3.35 -4.14 14.17
C ASP A 129 2.50 -4.15 12.90
N ASN A 130 2.49 -3.00 12.22
CA ASN A 130 1.91 -2.87 10.89
C ASN A 130 3.02 -3.06 9.85
N ALA A 131 2.85 -4.03 8.95
CA ALA A 131 3.87 -4.33 7.95
C ALA A 131 3.30 -4.64 6.58
N GLY A 132 4.12 -4.38 5.56
CA GLY A 132 3.80 -4.68 4.17
C GLY A 132 5.01 -5.10 3.35
N VAL A 133 4.72 -5.67 2.19
CA VAL A 133 5.69 -6.18 1.21
C VAL A 133 5.54 -5.39 -0.08
N ILE A 134 6.66 -5.00 -0.71
CA ILE A 134 6.61 -4.34 -2.02
C ILE A 134 6.35 -5.40 -3.09
N VAL A 135 5.36 -5.13 -3.94
CA VAL A 135 4.97 -6.01 -5.04
C VAL A 135 5.03 -5.26 -6.37
N ASN A 136 4.89 -6.00 -7.46
CA ASN A 136 4.63 -5.44 -8.77
C ASN A 136 3.11 -5.35 -9.05
N ALA A 137 2.76 -4.83 -10.22
CA ALA A 137 1.38 -4.73 -10.68
C ALA A 137 0.63 -6.06 -10.72
N LYS A 138 1.36 -7.15 -10.97
CA LYS A 138 0.85 -8.52 -11.07
C LYS A 138 0.73 -9.20 -9.71
N GLY A 139 1.24 -8.61 -8.62
CA GLY A 139 1.25 -9.24 -7.29
C GLY A 139 2.47 -10.08 -6.99
N GLU A 140 3.50 -10.06 -7.85
CA GLU A 140 4.77 -10.71 -7.57
C GLU A 140 5.62 -9.82 -6.68
N MET A 141 6.28 -10.42 -5.69
CA MET A 141 7.12 -9.68 -4.76
C MET A 141 8.38 -9.15 -5.44
N LYS A 142 8.83 -7.96 -5.01
CA LYS A 142 10.13 -7.43 -5.42
C LYS A 142 11.28 -8.04 -4.63
N GLY A 143 11.07 -8.27 -3.33
CA GLY A 143 12.00 -9.01 -2.48
C GLY A 143 11.90 -10.52 -2.69
N SER A 144 12.92 -11.24 -2.23
CA SER A 144 13.00 -12.70 -2.32
C SER A 144 12.50 -13.41 -1.06
N ALA A 145 12.49 -12.72 0.09
CA ALA A 145 12.10 -13.31 1.38
C ALA A 145 11.35 -12.30 2.24
N ILE A 146 10.44 -12.81 3.09
CA ILE A 146 9.69 -12.04 4.07
C ILE A 146 10.22 -12.35 5.47
N THR A 147 10.44 -11.31 6.26
CA THR A 147 10.81 -11.41 7.68
C THR A 147 9.57 -11.37 8.57
N GLY A 148 9.45 -12.36 9.46
CA GLY A 148 8.38 -12.43 10.45
C GLY A 148 7.12 -13.14 9.96
N PRO A 149 6.08 -13.22 10.82
CA PRO A 149 4.84 -13.91 10.49
C PRO A 149 3.99 -13.12 9.49
N VAL A 150 3.19 -13.82 8.71
CA VAL A 150 2.24 -13.24 7.75
C VAL A 150 0.82 -13.66 8.11
N GLY A 151 -0.15 -12.75 8.01
CA GLY A 151 -1.55 -13.09 8.21
C GLY A 151 -2.04 -14.08 7.15
N LYS A 152 -2.77 -15.11 7.57
CA LYS A 152 -3.40 -16.12 6.72
C LYS A 152 -4.21 -15.51 5.59
N GLU A 153 -4.94 -14.43 5.88
CA GLU A 153 -5.74 -13.69 4.92
C GLU A 153 -4.91 -13.08 3.78
N ALA A 154 -3.67 -12.68 4.05
CA ALA A 154 -2.75 -12.21 3.01
C ALA A 154 -2.13 -13.38 2.23
N ALA A 155 -1.79 -14.48 2.91
CA ALA A 155 -1.21 -15.67 2.28
C ALA A 155 -2.20 -16.36 1.32
N GLU A 156 -3.48 -16.44 1.68
CA GLU A 156 -4.53 -17.02 0.83
C GLU A 156 -4.79 -16.20 -0.45
N LEU A 157 -4.70 -14.88 -0.35
CA LEU A 157 -4.92 -13.97 -1.48
C LEU A 157 -3.70 -13.83 -2.38
N TRP A 158 -2.49 -14.01 -1.86
CA TRP A 158 -1.26 -13.75 -2.59
C TRP A 158 -0.32 -14.96 -2.53
N PRO A 159 -0.38 -15.87 -3.52
CA PRO A 159 0.38 -17.12 -3.49
C PRO A 159 1.90 -16.91 -3.38
N ARG A 160 2.42 -15.86 -4.04
CA ARG A 160 3.85 -15.50 -3.96
C ARG A 160 4.27 -15.03 -2.57
N ILE A 161 3.37 -14.40 -1.82
CA ILE A 161 3.64 -14.01 -0.43
C ILE A 161 3.65 -15.25 0.46
N ALA A 162 2.69 -16.17 0.27
CA ALA A 162 2.64 -17.42 1.00
C ALA A 162 3.92 -18.25 0.80
N SER A 163 4.36 -18.45 -0.45
CA SER A 163 5.55 -19.24 -0.76
C SER A 163 6.86 -18.68 -0.19
N ASN A 164 6.95 -17.36 0.00
CA ASN A 164 8.16 -16.67 0.46
C ASN A 164 8.08 -16.25 1.94
N SER A 165 7.03 -16.68 2.65
CA SER A 165 6.84 -16.46 4.08
C SER A 165 7.34 -17.66 4.89
N GLY A 166 8.04 -17.40 6.00
CA GLY A 166 8.51 -18.48 6.89
C GLY A 166 7.41 -19.01 7.81
N VAL A 167 6.47 -18.15 8.23
CA VAL A 167 5.38 -18.50 9.15
C VAL A 167 4.11 -17.77 8.73
N VAL A 168 3.00 -18.50 8.68
CA VAL A 168 1.65 -17.96 8.41
C VAL A 168 0.79 -18.16 9.65
N MET A 169 0.10 -17.11 10.10
CA MET A 169 -0.74 -17.06 11.32
C MET A 169 -2.18 -16.71 11.00
#